data_AF-A0A2K3LFK4-F1
#
_entry.id   AF-A0A2K3LFK4-F1
#
_cell.length_a   1.000
_cell.length_b   1.000
_cell.length_c   1.000
_cell.angle_alpha   90.00
_cell.angle_beta   90.00
_cell.angle_gamma   90.00
#
_symmetry.space_group_name_H-M   'P 1'
#
loop_
_entity.id
_entity.type
_entity.pdbx_description
1 polymer ?
#
loop_
_entity_poly.entity_id
_entity_poly.type
_entity_poly.pdbx_seq_one_letter_code
_entity_poly.pdbx_strand_id
1 'polypeptide(L)'
;MGNPSGVRKPITHVVFDMDGLLLDTEKFYTEVQEIILARYNKTFDWSLKAKMMGMKAIEAAKVFVEATGISDSLTPEQFLVEREAMLQSLFPTSELMPGIWNYGLINGD
;
A
#
# COMPACT_ATOMS: atom_id res chain seq x y z
N MET A 1 35.58 25.33 4.92
CA MET A 1 36.30 24.05 5.09
C MET A 1 35.35 23.09 5.79
N GLY A 2 34.99 21.99 5.12
CA GLY A 2 33.90 21.10 5.51
C GLY A 2 34.22 20.27 6.76
N ASN A 3 33.20 20.08 7.58
CA ASN A 3 33.22 19.29 8.81
C ASN A 3 33.52 17.81 8.45
N PRO A 4 34.50 17.15 9.08
CA PRO A 4 34.83 15.76 8.76
C PRO A 4 33.64 14.87 9.13
N SER A 5 33.24 14.06 8.16
CA SER A 5 32.22 13.03 8.23
C SER A 5 32.36 12.18 9.50
N GLY A 6 31.40 12.30 10.41
CA GLY A 6 31.34 11.48 11.62
C GLY A 6 31.36 9.99 11.27
N VAL A 7 32.28 9.26 11.90
CA VAL A 7 32.38 7.80 11.79
C VAL A 7 31.02 7.19 12.15
N ARG A 8 30.37 6.54 11.18
CA ARG A 8 29.10 5.84 11.43
C ARG A 8 29.39 4.68 12.38
N LYS A 9 28.69 4.65 13.51
CA LYS A 9 28.75 3.51 14.44
C LYS A 9 28.26 2.25 13.73
N PRO A 10 28.81 1.06 14.04
CA PRO A 10 28.33 -0.20 13.48
C PRO A 10 26.84 -0.38 13.76
N ILE A 11 26.08 -0.78 12.74
CA ILE A 11 24.67 -1.15 12.87
C ILE A 11 24.61 -2.57 13.46
N THR A 12 23.85 -2.76 14.53
CA THR A 12 23.72 -4.06 15.21
C THR A 12 22.38 -4.75 14.96
N HIS A 13 21.35 -4.00 14.57
CA HIS A 13 19.98 -4.50 14.37
C HIS A 13 19.31 -3.75 13.22
N VAL A 14 18.41 -4.43 12.53
CA VAL A 14 17.57 -3.86 11.46
C VAL A 14 16.12 -4.28 11.72
N VAL A 15 15.20 -3.34 11.55
CA VAL A 15 13.76 -3.60 11.56
C VAL A 15 13.25 -3.35 10.15
N PHE A 16 12.65 -4.37 9.56
CA PHE A 16 12.07 -4.29 8.23
C PHE A 16 10.57 -4.01 8.34
N ASP A 17 10.08 -3.10 7.50
CA ASP A 17 8.66 -3.02 7.21
C ASP A 17 8.23 -4.25 6.42
N MET A 18 6.98 -4.69 6.56
CA MET A 18 6.48 -5.89 5.88
C MET A 18 5.89 -5.55 4.52
N ASP A 19 4.94 -4.62 4.49
CA ASP A 19 4.15 -4.27 3.32
C ASP A 19 4.94 -3.41 2.34
N GLY A 20 4.94 -3.79 1.06
CA GLY A 20 5.68 -3.08 0.02
C GLY A 20 7.21 -3.16 0.15
N LEU A 21 7.74 -3.88 1.14
CA LEU A 21 9.18 -4.11 1.34
C LEU A 21 9.54 -5.60 1.37
N LEU A 22 8.89 -6.40 2.21
CA LEU A 22 9.09 -7.86 2.24
C LEU A 22 8.09 -8.57 1.32
N LEU A 23 6.83 -8.11 1.33
CA LEU A 23 5.75 -8.66 0.54
C LEU A 23 5.25 -7.64 -0.48
N ASP A 24 4.94 -8.11 -1.69
CA ASP A 24 4.35 -7.32 -2.76
C ASP A 24 2.83 -7.18 -2.54
N THR A 25 2.45 -6.46 -1.49
CA THR A 25 1.05 -6.20 -1.11
C THR A 25 0.49 -4.91 -1.73
N GLU A 26 1.36 -4.00 -2.19
CA GLU A 26 0.97 -2.72 -2.82
C GLU A 26 0.11 -2.90 -4.08
N LYS A 27 0.35 -3.96 -4.86
CA LYS A 27 -0.45 -4.27 -6.05
C LYS A 27 -1.92 -4.52 -5.72
N PHE A 28 -2.22 -5.16 -4.59
CA PHE A 28 -3.58 -5.50 -4.21
C PHE A 28 -4.38 -4.25 -3.84
N TYR A 29 -3.76 -3.26 -3.21
CA TYR A 29 -4.43 -1.98 -2.94
C TYR A 29 -4.86 -1.29 -4.24
N THR A 30 -4.04 -1.33 -5.27
CA THR A 30 -4.39 -0.79 -6.58
C THR A 30 -5.50 -1.62 -7.25
N GLU A 31 -5.36 -2.93 -7.28
CA GLU A 31 -6.34 -3.85 -7.87
C GLU A 31 -7.74 -3.72 -7.25
N VAL A 32 -7.85 -3.72 -5.91
CA VAL A 32 -9.12 -3.59 -5.21
C VAL A 32 -9.79 -2.25 -5.51
N GLN A 33 -9.02 -1.17 -5.57
CA GLN A 33 -9.55 0.14 -5.90
C GLN A 33 -10.05 0.23 -7.34
N GLU A 34 -9.34 -0.39 -8.28
CA GLU A 34 -9.78 -0.52 -9.68
C GLU A 34 -11.09 -1.31 -9.78
N ILE A 35 -11.19 -2.44 -9.09
CA ILE A 35 -12.40 -3.29 -9.05
C ILE A 35 -13.60 -2.49 -8.51
N ILE A 36 -13.42 -1.73 -7.43
CA ILE A 36 -14.48 -0.90 -6.85
C ILE A 36 -14.92 0.18 -7.86
N LEU A 37 -13.98 0.91 -8.46
CA LEU A 37 -14.31 2.00 -9.40
C LEU A 37 -14.92 1.52 -10.71
N ALA A 38 -14.54 0.33 -11.19
CA ALA A 38 -15.08 -0.24 -12.41
C ALA A 38 -16.62 -0.37 -12.35
N ARG A 39 -17.20 -0.65 -11.18
CA ARG A 39 -18.66 -0.72 -10.99
C ARG A 39 -19.38 0.61 -11.18
N TYR A 40 -18.67 1.72 -11.03
CA TYR A 40 -19.17 3.08 -11.23
C TYR A 40 -18.73 3.68 -12.58
N ASN A 41 -18.17 2.85 -13.47
CA ASN A 41 -17.64 3.28 -14.76
C ASN A 41 -16.52 4.34 -14.62
N LYS A 42 -15.74 4.23 -13.53
CA LYS A 42 -14.58 5.07 -13.19
C LYS A 42 -13.30 4.26 -13.26
N THR A 43 -12.16 4.94 -13.37
CA THR A 43 -10.83 4.34 -13.40
C THR A 43 -10.02 4.84 -12.22
N PHE A 44 -9.25 3.94 -11.61
CA PHE A 44 -8.24 4.32 -10.63
C PHE A 44 -6.95 4.66 -11.38
N ASP A 45 -6.41 5.85 -11.18
CA ASP A 45 -5.18 6.28 -11.83
C ASP A 45 -4.12 6.73 -10.83
N TRP A 46 -2.91 6.97 -11.33
CA TRP A 46 -1.79 7.43 -10.52
C TRP A 46 -2.07 8.76 -9.82
N SER A 47 -2.83 9.67 -10.44
CA SER A 47 -3.13 10.97 -9.86
C SER A 47 -4.02 10.84 -8.62
N LEU A 48 -4.98 9.91 -8.64
CA LEU A 48 -5.81 9.58 -7.51
C LEU A 48 -5.02 8.84 -6.43
N LYS A 49 -4.20 7.85 -6.82
CA LYS A 49 -3.29 7.16 -5.88
C LYS A 49 -2.42 8.17 -5.12
N ALA A 50 -1.76 9.07 -5.85
CA ALA A 50 -0.87 10.08 -5.28
C ALA A 50 -1.59 11.03 -4.30
N LYS A 51 -2.86 11.38 -4.56
CA LYS A 51 -3.66 12.21 -3.65
C LYS A 51 -3.97 11.52 -2.32
N MET A 52 -3.95 10.19 -2.28
CA MET A 52 -4.31 9.40 -1.09
C MET A 52 -3.09 9.00 -0.26
N MET A 53 -1.89 9.01 -0.84
CA MET A 53 -0.68 8.54 -0.19
C MET A 53 -0.35 9.33 1.08
N GLY A 54 0.05 8.61 2.13
CA GLY A 54 0.43 9.19 3.42
C GLY A 54 -0.74 9.66 4.29
N MET A 55 -1.99 9.53 3.83
CA MET A 55 -3.18 9.87 4.59
C MET A 55 -3.63 8.72 5.51
N LYS A 56 -4.39 9.06 6.55
CA LYS A 56 -5.11 8.04 7.32
C LYS A 56 -6.19 7.38 6.45
N ALA A 57 -6.50 6.12 6.73
CA ALA A 57 -7.43 5.33 5.92
C ALA A 57 -8.77 6.05 5.63
N ILE A 58 -9.39 6.65 6.64
CA ILE A 58 -10.67 7.36 6.48
C ILE A 58 -10.55 8.68 5.69
N GLU A 59 -9.41 9.37 5.79
CA GLU A 59 -9.15 10.59 5.01
C GLU A 59 -8.91 10.24 3.55
N ALA A 60 -8.12 9.19 3.28
CA ALA A 60 -7.92 8.64 1.94
C ALA A 60 -9.24 8.17 1.33
N ALA A 61 -10.11 7.52 2.10
CA ALA A 61 -11.44 7.08 1.66
C ALA A 61 -12.34 8.25 1.26
N LYS A 62 -12.34 9.34 2.04
CA LYS A 62 -13.05 10.58 1.70
C LYS A 62 -12.55 11.16 0.38
N VAL A 63 -11.24 11.31 0.24
CA VAL A 63 -10.60 11.77 -1.00
C VAL A 63 -10.97 10.87 -2.17
N PHE A 64 -10.97 9.55 -1.98
CA PHE A 64 -11.32 8.59 -3.02
C PHE A 64 -12.75 8.79 -3.54
N VAL A 65 -13.75 8.81 -2.65
CA VAL A 65 -15.16 8.90 -3.07
C VAL A 65 -15.50 10.29 -3.64
N GLU A 66 -14.90 11.35 -3.09
CA GLU A 66 -15.10 12.73 -3.56
C GLU A 66 -14.42 12.96 -4.92
N ALA A 67 -13.15 12.58 -5.07
CA ALA A 67 -12.39 12.82 -6.30
C ALA A 67 -12.88 11.98 -7.48
N THR A 68 -13.52 10.85 -7.23
CA THR A 68 -14.10 9.98 -8.26
C THR A 68 -15.56 10.33 -8.57
N GLY A 69 -16.19 11.15 -7.73
CA GLY A 69 -17.58 11.59 -7.88
C GLY A 69 -18.59 10.47 -7.61
N ILE A 70 -18.26 9.51 -6.73
CA ILE A 70 -19.15 8.38 -6.38
C ILE A 70 -19.76 8.52 -4.98
N SER A 71 -19.54 9.65 -4.31
CA SER A 71 -19.99 9.91 -2.93
C SER A 71 -21.48 9.70 -2.69
N ASP A 72 -22.32 9.87 -3.72
CA ASP A 72 -23.77 9.63 -3.63
C ASP A 72 -24.15 8.14 -3.64
N SER A 73 -23.22 7.27 -4.05
CA SER A 73 -23.43 5.82 -4.18
C SER A 73 -22.60 4.99 -3.21
N LEU A 74 -21.48 5.52 -2.72
CA LEU A 74 -20.57 4.84 -1.81
C LEU A 74 -20.02 5.81 -0.79
N THR A 75 -20.31 5.56 0.49
CA THR A 75 -19.73 6.34 1.60
C THR A 75 -18.27 5.94 1.85
N PRO A 76 -17.44 6.83 2.42
CA PRO A 76 -16.06 6.50 2.79
C PRO A 76 -15.95 5.26 3.68
N GLU A 77 -16.88 5.09 4.63
CA GLU A 77 -16.90 3.97 5.57
C GLU A 77 -17.25 2.66 4.85
N GLN A 78 -18.24 2.68 3.94
CA GLN A 78 -18.57 1.51 3.13
C GLN A 78 -17.41 1.12 2.21
N PHE A 79 -16.77 2.11 1.58
CA PHE A 79 -15.56 1.88 0.78
C PHE A 79 -14.49 1.16 1.59
N LEU A 80 -14.21 1.60 2.83
CA LEU A 80 -13.22 0.94 3.68
C LEU A 80 -13.58 -0.50 4.01
N VAL A 81 -14.83 -0.76 4.41
CA VAL A 81 -15.30 -2.12 4.72
C VAL A 81 -15.14 -3.04 3.51
N GLU A 82 -15.54 -2.55 2.34
CA GLU A 82 -15.52 -3.34 1.13
C GLU A 82 -14.09 -3.60 0.63
N ARG A 83 -13.25 -2.56 0.67
CA ARG A 83 -11.83 -2.64 0.33
C ARG A 83 -11.12 -3.64 1.25
N GLU A 84 -11.38 -3.58 2.56
CA GLU A 84 -10.74 -4.47 3.53
C GLU A 84 -11.13 -5.93 3.30
N ALA A 85 -12.41 -6.20 3.04
CA ALA A 85 -12.88 -7.55 2.75
C ALA A 85 -12.20 -8.17 1.51
N MET A 86 -11.97 -7.36 0.47
CA MET A 86 -11.24 -7.81 -0.72
C MET A 86 -9.73 -7.94 -0.48
N LEU A 87 -9.11 -7.05 0.27
CA LEU A 87 -7.70 -7.17 0.62
C LEU A 87 -7.44 -8.43 1.45
N GLN A 88 -8.33 -8.74 2.40
CA GLN A 88 -8.22 -9.93 3.24
C GLN A 88 -8.21 -11.24 2.43
N SER A 89 -8.92 -11.29 1.28
CA SER A 89 -8.89 -12.45 0.40
C SER A 89 -7.65 -12.51 -0.50
N LEU A 90 -7.05 -11.36 -0.83
CA LEU A 90 -5.86 -11.26 -1.69
C LEU A 90 -4.54 -11.38 -0.92
N PHE A 91 -4.45 -10.91 0.33
CA PHE A 91 -3.19 -10.98 1.10
C PHE A 91 -2.56 -12.38 1.19
N PRO A 92 -3.32 -13.49 1.31
CA PRO A 92 -2.75 -14.85 1.29
C PRO A 92 -2.03 -15.20 -0.02
N THR A 93 -2.30 -14.49 -1.11
CA THR A 93 -1.64 -14.67 -2.41
C THR A 93 -0.48 -13.69 -2.64
N SER A 94 -0.06 -12.95 -1.60
CA SER A 94 1.11 -12.06 -1.68
C SER A 94 2.38 -12.85 -2.03
N GLU A 95 3.21 -12.25 -2.87
CA GLU A 95 4.52 -12.77 -3.22
C GLU A 95 5.60 -12.00 -2.48
N LEU A 96 6.77 -12.60 -2.35
CA LEU A 96 7.93 -11.92 -1.78
C LEU A 96 8.45 -10.86 -2.76
N MET A 97 8.87 -9.73 -2.20
CA MET A 97 9.52 -8.68 -2.99
C MET A 97 10.85 -9.18 -3.58
N PRO A 98 11.23 -8.70 -4.79
CA PRO A 98 12.51 -9.04 -5.38
C PRO A 98 13.67 -8.73 -4.43
N GLY A 99 14.59 -9.69 -4.28
CA GLY A 99 15.78 -9.54 -3.45
C GLY A 99 15.68 -10.11 -2.04
N ILE A 100 14.49 -10.41 -1.52
CA ILE A 100 14.33 -11.01 -0.18
C ILE A 100 15.00 -12.39 -0.08
N TRP A 101 14.89 -13.20 -1.14
CA TRP A 101 15.57 -14.49 -1.24
C TRP A 101 17.09 -14.40 -1.12
N ASN A 102 17.71 -13.31 -1.62
CA ASN A 102 19.17 -13.16 -1.66
C ASN A 102 19.77 -12.74 -0.31
N TYR A 103 18.96 -12.25 0.63
CA TYR A 103 19.42 -11.84 1.96
C TYR A 103 19.43 -12.97 2.99
N GLY A 104 19.11 -14.21 2.60
CA GLY A 104 19.09 -15.36 3.52
C GLY A 104 18.03 -15.27 4.62
N LEU A 105 17.07 -14.36 4.50
CA LEU A 105 15.97 -14.17 5.47
C LEU A 105 14.98 -15.35 5.47
N ILE A 106 15.10 -16.23 4.49
CA ILE A 106 14.26 -17.39 4.22
C ILE A 106 15.13 -18.53 3.67
N ASN A 107 16.29 -18.77 4.28
CA ASN A 107 16.94 -20.07 4.18
C ASN A 107 16.68 -20.81 5.48
N GLY A 108 15.80 -21.81 5.40
CA GLY A 108 15.68 -22.82 6.44
C GLY A 108 16.80 -23.83 6.28
N ASP A 109 17.95 -23.54 6.89
CA ASP A 109 18.95 -24.51 7.38
C ASP A 109 19.27 -24.16 8.83
#